data_AF-A0A7X1AXR4-F1
#
_entry.id   AF-A0A7X1AXR4-F1
#
_cell.length_a   1.000
_cell.length_b   1.000
_cell.length_c   1.000
_cell.angle_alpha   90.00
_cell.angle_beta   90.00
_cell.angle_gamma   90.00
#
_symmetry.space_group_name_H-M   'P 1'
#
loop_
_entity.id
_entity.type
_entity.pdbx_description
1 polymer ?
#
loop_
_entity_poly.entity_id
_entity_poly.type
_entity_poly.pdbx_seq_one_letter_code
_entity_poly.pdbx_strand_id
1 'polypeptide(L)'
;MSANRPEEVFTLESLREFQPEGVPLGVVGWPVRHSISPPMHRAALEVLAQSDPAFAEWHYGAYELRPEELPEGVQYFREKGFRGINLTVPHKVEVLPLLDEIDPVAERMGAVNTLVFEDGKLSGFNSDGYGIEHAVEEAFGQGLAGRSILILGAGGASRAAAAQCVESGANSVLIANRTVAKAQTIAEALATGTSCEIRAVSIDAAADEVAPGTLVINATSLGLAEEDPMPIEVSDLPEQCLLYDMIYNPEQTPFLREGMLRGYPISNGLGMLVHQGVRSLEIWSGREVSARAMRSACEATLAARS
;
A
#
# COMPACT_ATOMS: atom_id res chain seq x y z
N MET A 1 -6.30 -30.12 -15.40
CA MET A 1 -5.24 -30.20 -14.36
C MET A 1 -4.39 -28.97 -14.58
N SER A 2 -4.52 -27.88 -13.82
CA SER A 2 -4.09 -27.79 -12.43
C SER A 2 -4.76 -26.58 -11.74
N ALA A 3 -5.95 -26.79 -11.18
CA ALA A 3 -6.44 -25.92 -10.11
C ALA A 3 -5.55 -26.17 -8.88
N ASN A 4 -5.09 -25.11 -8.24
CA ASN A 4 -4.25 -25.10 -7.03
C ASN A 4 -2.78 -25.55 -7.22
N ARG A 5 -1.93 -24.67 -7.78
CA ARG A 5 -0.50 -24.69 -7.47
C ARG A 5 -0.24 -23.77 -6.26
N PRO A 6 0.22 -24.29 -5.11
CA PRO A 6 0.63 -23.46 -3.98
C PRO A 6 1.92 -22.72 -4.36
N GLU A 7 2.02 -21.44 -3.95
CA GLU A 7 3.28 -20.67 -3.87
C GLU A 7 4.15 -20.52 -5.13
N GLU A 8 3.61 -20.68 -6.34
CA GLU A 8 4.41 -20.46 -7.56
C GLU A 8 4.64 -18.94 -7.75
N VAL A 9 5.89 -18.54 -7.59
CA VAL A 9 6.39 -17.22 -7.97
C VAL A 9 6.99 -17.37 -9.36
N PHE A 10 6.44 -16.66 -10.33
CA PHE A 10 6.86 -16.72 -11.72
C PHE A 10 8.01 -15.76 -11.97
N THR A 11 8.98 -16.15 -12.79
CA THR A 11 10.08 -15.29 -13.23
C THR A 11 9.78 -14.68 -14.60
N LEU A 12 10.66 -13.81 -15.10
CA LEU A 12 10.61 -13.36 -16.49
C LEU A 12 10.63 -14.55 -17.48
N GLU A 13 11.45 -15.58 -17.23
CA GLU A 13 11.49 -16.79 -18.07
C GLU A 13 10.15 -17.51 -18.07
N SER A 14 9.53 -17.69 -16.91
CA SER A 14 8.18 -18.26 -16.81
C SER A 14 7.16 -17.43 -17.59
N LEU A 15 7.28 -16.10 -17.57
CA LEU A 15 6.38 -15.19 -18.28
C LEU A 15 6.54 -15.29 -19.81
N ARG A 16 7.75 -15.54 -20.33
CA ARG A 16 7.97 -15.76 -21.77
C ARG A 16 7.18 -16.97 -22.28
N GLU A 17 7.19 -18.05 -21.51
CA GLU A 17 6.52 -19.31 -21.84
C GLU A 17 5.04 -19.33 -21.45
N PHE A 18 4.60 -18.34 -20.67
CA PHE A 18 3.25 -18.29 -20.13
C PHE A 18 2.19 -18.30 -21.23
N GLN A 19 1.19 -19.17 -21.06
CA GLN A 19 -0.01 -19.24 -21.89
C GLN A 19 -1.21 -19.24 -20.94
N PRO A 20 -1.78 -18.07 -20.64
CA PRO A 20 -2.90 -17.99 -19.71
C PRO A 20 -4.15 -18.63 -20.33
N GLU A 21 -4.81 -19.46 -19.53
CA GLU A 21 -6.25 -19.70 -19.68
C GLU A 21 -6.95 -18.57 -18.91
N GLY A 22 -7.89 -17.86 -19.55
CA GLY A 22 -8.63 -16.78 -18.90
C GLY A 22 -7.92 -15.41 -18.86
N VAL A 23 -8.28 -14.58 -17.87
CA VAL A 23 -7.80 -13.20 -17.71
C VAL A 23 -6.78 -13.13 -16.57
N PRO A 24 -5.48 -12.95 -16.88
CA PRO A 24 -4.45 -12.91 -15.86
C PRO A 24 -4.30 -11.52 -15.23
N LEU A 25 -4.09 -11.54 -13.92
CA LEU A 25 -3.67 -10.44 -13.06
C LEU A 25 -2.44 -10.87 -12.26
N GLY A 26 -1.75 -9.94 -11.62
CA GLY A 26 -0.72 -10.33 -10.68
C GLY A 26 -0.05 -9.21 -9.93
N VAL A 27 0.82 -9.56 -8.99
CA VAL A 27 1.72 -8.64 -8.30
C VAL A 27 3.15 -8.84 -8.80
N VAL A 28 3.85 -7.75 -9.08
CA VAL A 28 5.24 -7.73 -9.56
C VAL A 28 6.13 -7.05 -8.53
N GLY A 29 7.23 -7.69 -8.14
CA GLY A 29 8.19 -7.15 -7.17
C GLY A 29 9.55 -7.85 -7.20
N TRP A 30 10.49 -7.36 -6.40
CA TRP A 30 11.77 -8.03 -6.16
C TRP A 30 12.28 -7.72 -4.74
N PRO A 31 12.19 -8.67 -3.78
CA PRO A 31 11.48 -9.95 -3.86
C PRO A 31 9.96 -9.79 -3.75
N VAL A 32 9.19 -10.81 -4.16
CA VAL A 32 7.71 -10.82 -4.04
C VAL A 32 7.14 -12.07 -3.36
N ARG A 33 7.96 -13.09 -3.10
CA ARG A 33 7.54 -14.38 -2.53
C ARG A 33 6.70 -14.28 -1.25
N HIS A 34 6.98 -13.29 -0.41
CA HIS A 34 6.27 -13.10 0.85
C HIS A 34 4.90 -12.40 0.70
N SER A 35 4.56 -11.95 -0.50
CA SER A 35 3.28 -11.28 -0.76
C SER A 35 2.10 -12.18 -0.41
N ILE A 36 1.12 -11.60 0.29
CA ILE A 36 -0.18 -12.22 0.53
C ILE A 36 -1.26 -11.66 -0.41
N SER A 37 -0.89 -10.84 -1.40
CA SER A 37 -1.81 -10.36 -2.44
C SER A 37 -2.42 -11.52 -3.24
N PRO A 38 -1.70 -12.59 -3.62
CA PRO A 38 -2.32 -13.69 -4.38
C PRO A 38 -3.49 -14.38 -3.67
N PRO A 39 -3.37 -14.89 -2.42
CA PRO A 39 -4.53 -15.47 -1.74
C PRO A 39 -5.65 -14.44 -1.50
N MET A 40 -5.29 -13.18 -1.23
CA MET A 40 -6.24 -12.07 -1.05
C MET A 40 -7.11 -11.83 -2.30
N HIS A 41 -6.48 -11.66 -3.47
CA HIS A 41 -7.21 -11.41 -4.72
C HIS A 41 -7.97 -12.63 -5.21
N ARG A 42 -7.43 -13.85 -5.03
CA ARG A 42 -8.17 -15.08 -5.39
C ARG A 42 -9.48 -15.20 -4.61
N ALA A 43 -9.46 -14.95 -3.31
CA ALA A 43 -10.68 -14.97 -2.50
C ALA A 43 -11.72 -13.95 -2.97
N ALA A 44 -11.30 -12.75 -3.38
CA ALA A 44 -12.21 -11.75 -3.92
C ALA A 44 -12.76 -12.13 -5.31
N LEU A 45 -11.91 -12.69 -6.18
CA LEU A 45 -12.33 -13.17 -7.51
C LEU A 45 -13.35 -14.31 -7.41
N GLU A 46 -13.19 -15.23 -6.44
CA GLU A 46 -14.18 -16.28 -6.16
C GLU A 46 -15.55 -15.71 -5.79
N VAL A 47 -15.59 -14.61 -5.02
CA VAL A 47 -16.83 -13.92 -4.68
C VAL A 47 -17.43 -13.22 -5.90
N LEU A 48 -16.61 -12.54 -6.71
CA LEU A 48 -17.08 -11.91 -7.94
C LEU A 48 -17.65 -12.94 -8.92
N ALA A 49 -17.00 -14.09 -9.07
CA ALA A 49 -17.44 -15.18 -9.95
C ALA A 49 -18.80 -15.79 -9.55
N GLN A 50 -19.19 -15.72 -8.26
CA GLN A 50 -20.52 -16.12 -7.81
C GLN A 50 -21.62 -15.18 -8.31
N SER A 51 -21.28 -13.90 -8.52
CA SER A 51 -22.21 -12.87 -8.98
C SER A 51 -22.21 -12.69 -10.51
N ASP A 52 -21.06 -12.87 -11.15
CA ASP A 52 -20.87 -12.69 -12.58
C ASP A 52 -19.86 -13.74 -13.10
N PRO A 53 -20.33 -14.75 -13.86
CA PRO A 53 -19.48 -15.83 -14.37
C PRO A 53 -18.30 -15.35 -15.25
N ALA A 54 -18.31 -14.11 -15.73
CA ALA A 54 -17.19 -13.53 -16.47
C ALA A 54 -15.88 -13.50 -15.64
N PHE A 55 -15.97 -13.51 -14.30
CA PHE A 55 -14.82 -13.53 -13.41
C PHE A 55 -14.31 -14.94 -13.07
N ALA A 56 -14.99 -16.00 -13.48
CA ALA A 56 -14.60 -17.38 -13.16
C ALA A 56 -13.22 -17.75 -13.74
N GLU A 57 -12.88 -17.17 -14.90
CA GLU A 57 -11.61 -17.38 -15.59
C GLU A 57 -10.55 -16.30 -15.23
N TRP A 58 -10.80 -15.48 -14.20
CA TRP A 58 -9.81 -14.49 -13.75
C TRP A 58 -8.86 -15.10 -12.73
N HIS A 59 -7.57 -14.81 -12.86
CA HIS A 59 -6.54 -15.41 -12.03
C HIS A 59 -5.53 -14.37 -11.55
N TYR A 60 -4.96 -14.58 -10.35
CA TYR A 60 -3.99 -13.67 -9.76
C TYR A 60 -2.71 -14.40 -9.35
N GLY A 61 -1.58 -14.01 -9.94
CA GLY A 61 -0.24 -14.58 -9.71
C GLY A 61 0.75 -13.64 -9.03
N ALA A 62 1.91 -14.17 -8.64
CA ALA A 62 3.04 -13.38 -8.16
C ALA A 62 4.22 -13.54 -9.12
N TYR A 63 4.85 -12.43 -9.50
CA TYR A 63 5.88 -12.37 -10.51
C TYR A 63 7.11 -11.63 -9.96
N GLU A 64 8.25 -12.32 -9.94
CA GLU A 64 9.50 -11.81 -9.40
C GLU A 64 10.41 -11.38 -10.54
N LEU A 65 10.55 -10.06 -10.71
CA LEU A 65 11.32 -9.44 -11.79
C LEU A 65 12.28 -8.44 -11.18
N ARG A 66 13.54 -8.46 -11.58
CA ARG A 66 14.53 -7.44 -11.20
C ARG A 66 14.22 -6.09 -11.87
N PRO A 67 14.71 -4.95 -11.35
CA PRO A 67 14.51 -3.64 -11.99
C PRO A 67 14.85 -3.63 -13.47
N GLU A 68 15.97 -4.24 -13.86
CA GLU A 68 16.43 -4.32 -15.24
C GLU A 68 15.54 -5.18 -16.15
N GLU A 69 14.72 -6.06 -15.56
CA GLU A 69 13.79 -6.95 -16.27
C GLU A 69 12.41 -6.31 -16.45
N LEU A 70 12.09 -5.25 -15.71
CA LEU A 70 10.74 -4.64 -15.70
C LEU A 70 10.28 -4.18 -17.09
N PRO A 71 11.10 -3.50 -17.93
CA PRO A 71 10.66 -3.06 -19.26
C PRO A 71 10.28 -4.24 -20.16
N GLU A 72 11.06 -5.32 -20.14
CA GLU A 72 10.77 -6.55 -20.90
C GLU A 72 9.53 -7.27 -20.33
N GLY A 73 9.42 -7.34 -18.99
CA GLY A 73 8.27 -7.92 -18.31
C GLY A 73 6.95 -7.24 -18.69
N VAL A 74 6.92 -5.90 -18.72
CA VAL A 74 5.74 -5.12 -19.12
C VAL A 74 5.30 -5.45 -20.55
N GLN A 75 6.25 -5.67 -21.46
CA GLN A 75 5.93 -6.09 -22.83
C GLN A 75 5.26 -7.46 -22.83
N TYR A 76 5.80 -8.43 -22.10
CA TYR A 76 5.17 -9.75 -22.02
C TYR A 76 3.82 -9.73 -21.31
N PHE A 77 3.64 -8.98 -20.22
CA PHE A 77 2.32 -8.85 -19.59
C PHE A 77 1.26 -8.38 -20.59
N ARG A 78 1.61 -7.40 -21.44
CA ARG A 78 0.75 -6.95 -22.54
C ARG A 78 0.50 -8.07 -23.58
N GLU A 79 1.55 -8.73 -24.07
CA GLU A 79 1.44 -9.80 -25.07
C GLU A 79 0.64 -11.01 -24.58
N LYS A 80 0.73 -11.32 -23.28
CA LYS A 80 0.00 -12.42 -22.64
C LYS A 80 -1.41 -12.03 -22.22
N GLY A 81 -1.87 -10.81 -22.54
CA GLY A 81 -3.25 -10.39 -22.30
C GLY A 81 -3.60 -10.15 -20.84
N PHE A 82 -2.63 -9.73 -20.01
CA PHE A 82 -2.94 -9.31 -18.64
C PHE A 82 -3.92 -8.15 -18.66
N ARG A 83 -4.91 -8.20 -17.77
CA ARG A 83 -5.81 -7.05 -17.56
C ARG A 83 -5.14 -5.98 -16.71
N GLY A 84 -4.29 -6.38 -15.77
CA GLY A 84 -3.62 -5.46 -14.86
C GLY A 84 -2.64 -6.16 -13.95
N ILE A 85 -1.72 -5.37 -13.38
CA ILE A 85 -0.76 -5.84 -12.39
C ILE A 85 -0.61 -4.83 -11.25
N ASN A 86 -0.43 -5.32 -10.03
CA ASN A 86 0.12 -4.50 -8.96
C ASN A 86 1.64 -4.47 -9.02
N LEU A 87 2.22 -3.35 -8.59
CA LEU A 87 3.65 -3.19 -8.41
C LEU A 87 3.98 -2.99 -6.94
N THR A 88 4.99 -3.71 -6.46
CA THR A 88 5.60 -3.46 -5.16
C THR A 88 7.07 -3.11 -5.33
N VAL A 89 7.80 -2.96 -4.22
CA VAL A 89 9.22 -2.62 -4.22
C VAL A 89 9.99 -3.56 -5.17
N PRO A 90 10.88 -3.03 -6.02
CA PRO A 90 11.25 -1.60 -6.21
C PRO A 90 10.48 -0.88 -7.35
N HIS A 91 9.51 -1.54 -7.99
CA HIS A 91 9.00 -1.15 -9.31
C HIS A 91 8.05 0.04 -9.35
N LYS A 92 7.59 0.54 -8.20
CA LYS A 92 6.57 1.61 -8.14
C LYS A 92 7.03 2.93 -8.79
N VAL A 93 8.34 3.18 -8.84
CA VAL A 93 8.93 4.37 -9.49
C VAL A 93 9.52 4.00 -10.85
N GLU A 94 10.18 2.84 -10.96
CA GLU A 94 10.83 2.37 -12.20
C GLU A 94 9.86 2.20 -13.37
N VAL A 95 8.56 1.99 -13.10
CA VAL A 95 7.56 1.87 -14.16
C VAL A 95 7.19 3.20 -14.81
N LEU A 96 7.39 4.35 -14.14
CA LEU A 96 6.85 5.64 -14.59
C LEU A 96 7.24 6.00 -16.04
N PRO A 97 8.49 5.77 -16.50
CA PRO A 97 8.87 6.05 -17.88
C PRO A 97 8.23 5.14 -18.93
N LEU A 98 7.57 4.05 -18.50
CA LEU A 98 6.94 3.06 -19.36
C LEU A 98 5.44 3.30 -19.56
N LEU A 99 4.84 4.20 -18.77
CA LEU A 99 3.40 4.46 -18.78
C LEU A 99 2.99 5.36 -19.93
N ASP A 100 1.86 5.04 -20.57
CA ASP A 100 1.23 5.90 -21.56
C ASP A 100 0.39 6.99 -20.88
N GLU A 101 -0.24 6.64 -19.75
CA GLU A 101 -1.09 7.54 -18.96
C GLU A 101 -0.86 7.31 -17.46
N ILE A 102 -0.91 8.38 -16.67
CA ILE A 102 -0.75 8.34 -15.22
C ILE A 102 -1.93 9.07 -14.59
N ASP A 103 -2.57 8.45 -13.61
CA ASP A 103 -3.58 9.09 -12.80
C ASP A 103 -3.01 10.34 -12.10
N PRO A 104 -3.74 11.47 -12.04
CA PRO A 104 -3.22 12.71 -11.46
C PRO A 104 -2.74 12.59 -10.01
N VAL A 105 -3.35 11.72 -9.20
CA VAL A 105 -2.92 11.48 -7.81
C VAL A 105 -1.61 10.68 -7.82
N ALA A 106 -1.52 9.65 -8.65
CA ALA A 106 -0.30 8.85 -8.79
C ALA A 106 0.89 9.68 -9.32
N GLU A 107 0.63 10.61 -10.25
CA GLU A 107 1.63 11.55 -10.77
C GLU A 107 2.18 12.45 -9.64
N ARG A 108 1.29 13.04 -8.82
CA ARG A 108 1.69 13.85 -7.65
C ARG A 108 2.47 13.03 -6.61
N MET A 109 2.08 11.78 -6.40
CA MET A 109 2.79 10.86 -5.50
C MET A 109 4.18 10.48 -6.03
N GLY A 110 4.39 10.56 -7.35
CA GLY A 110 5.61 10.12 -8.02
C GLY A 110 5.83 8.60 -7.93
N ALA A 111 4.74 7.84 -7.81
CA ALA A 111 4.77 6.39 -7.71
C ALA A 111 3.42 5.77 -8.13
N VAL A 112 3.49 4.62 -8.80
CA VAL A 112 2.34 3.84 -9.28
C VAL A 112 2.43 2.42 -8.71
N ASN A 113 1.32 1.90 -8.16
CA ASN A 113 1.27 0.54 -7.61
C ASN A 113 0.25 -0.35 -8.34
N THR A 114 -0.52 0.19 -9.29
CA THR A 114 -1.61 -0.50 -9.99
C THR A 114 -1.57 -0.13 -11.46
N LEU A 115 -1.37 -1.10 -12.34
CA LEU A 115 -1.35 -0.92 -13.79
C LEU A 115 -2.60 -1.52 -14.41
N VAL A 116 -3.05 -0.89 -15.48
CA VAL A 116 -4.15 -1.37 -16.35
C VAL A 116 -3.62 -1.47 -17.76
N PHE A 117 -3.85 -2.62 -18.40
CA PHE A 117 -3.63 -2.80 -19.83
C PHE A 117 -5.00 -2.77 -20.53
N GLU A 118 -5.25 -1.73 -21.30
CA GLU A 118 -6.53 -1.52 -21.99
C GLU A 118 -6.33 -0.73 -23.28
N ASP A 119 -7.00 -1.16 -24.36
CA ASP A 119 -6.98 -0.50 -25.67
C ASP A 119 -5.57 -0.18 -26.21
N GLY A 120 -4.61 -1.05 -25.91
CA GLY A 120 -3.20 -0.90 -26.33
C GLY A 120 -2.39 0.10 -25.49
N LYS A 121 -3.01 0.74 -24.49
CA LYS A 121 -2.36 1.65 -23.55
C LYS A 121 -2.05 0.97 -22.21
N LEU A 122 -1.02 1.48 -21.56
CA LEU A 122 -0.65 1.16 -20.18
C LEU A 122 -0.91 2.38 -19.30
N SER A 123 -1.95 2.29 -18.47
CA SER A 123 -2.31 3.35 -17.52
C SER A 123 -1.87 2.97 -16.10
N GLY A 124 -1.32 3.93 -15.36
CA GLY A 124 -0.84 3.75 -13.99
C GLY A 124 -1.66 4.50 -12.95
N PHE A 125 -2.00 3.81 -11.86
CA PHE A 125 -2.75 4.31 -10.71
C PHE A 125 -1.99 4.04 -9.41
N ASN A 126 -2.36 4.77 -8.36
CA ASN A 126 -1.89 4.51 -7.00
C ASN A 126 -3.07 4.26 -6.06
N SER A 127 -3.20 3.02 -5.61
CA SER A 127 -4.23 2.58 -4.66
C SER A 127 -3.77 2.58 -3.20
N ASP A 128 -2.49 2.85 -2.91
CA ASP A 128 -1.98 2.92 -1.53
C ASP A 128 -2.64 4.08 -0.77
N GLY A 129 -2.86 5.22 -1.44
CA GLY A 129 -3.56 6.38 -0.89
C GLY A 129 -5.01 6.06 -0.50
N TYR A 130 -5.76 5.43 -1.41
CA TYR A 130 -7.09 4.91 -1.09
C TYR A 130 -7.04 3.93 0.09
N GLY A 131 -6.03 3.06 0.10
CA GLY A 131 -5.82 2.05 1.14
C GLY A 131 -5.65 2.65 2.54
N ILE A 132 -4.77 3.65 2.69
CA ILE A 132 -4.53 4.28 3.99
C ILE A 132 -5.76 5.04 4.50
N GLU A 133 -6.47 5.76 3.64
CA GLU A 133 -7.64 6.53 4.03
C GLU A 133 -8.75 5.63 4.59
N HIS A 134 -9.09 4.57 3.87
CA HIS A 134 -10.14 3.63 4.29
C HIS A 134 -9.70 2.77 5.47
N ALA A 135 -8.40 2.44 5.59
CA ALA A 135 -7.89 1.72 6.75
C ALA A 135 -7.95 2.56 8.03
N VAL A 136 -7.64 3.84 7.94
CA VAL A 136 -7.74 4.79 9.06
C VAL A 136 -9.20 5.02 9.45
N GLU A 137 -10.09 5.18 8.48
CA GLU A 137 -11.53 5.30 8.73
C GLU A 137 -12.10 4.05 9.39
N GLU A 138 -11.76 2.86 8.88
CA GLU A 138 -12.17 1.58 9.46
C GLU A 138 -11.67 1.42 10.91
N ALA A 139 -10.42 1.80 11.18
CA ALA A 139 -9.80 1.64 12.49
C ALA A 139 -10.31 2.63 13.55
N PHE A 140 -10.53 3.89 13.15
CA PHE A 140 -10.74 5.00 14.08
C PHE A 140 -12.06 5.76 13.87
N GLY A 141 -12.91 5.28 12.96
CA GLY A 141 -14.25 5.80 12.68
C GLY A 141 -14.30 7.14 11.95
N GLN A 142 -13.15 7.71 11.55
CA GLN A 142 -13.06 8.94 10.76
C GLN A 142 -11.85 8.85 9.83
N GLY A 143 -12.01 9.25 8.56
CA GLY A 143 -10.94 9.32 7.56
C GLY A 143 -9.92 10.44 7.83
N LEU A 144 -9.15 10.83 6.82
CA LEU A 144 -8.01 11.77 6.97
C LEU A 144 -8.43 13.25 7.00
N ALA A 145 -9.60 13.57 6.47
CA ALA A 145 -10.11 14.94 6.37
C ALA A 145 -10.17 15.64 7.73
N GLY A 146 -9.64 16.87 7.80
CA GLY A 146 -9.65 17.70 9.00
C GLY A 146 -8.75 17.23 10.16
N ARG A 147 -8.02 16.11 10.01
CA ARG A 147 -7.12 15.60 11.07
C ARG A 147 -5.78 16.33 11.10
N SER A 148 -5.20 16.38 12.29
CA SER A 148 -3.76 16.60 12.49
C SER A 148 -3.04 15.26 12.43
N ILE A 149 -1.96 15.19 11.65
CA ILE A 149 -1.28 13.93 11.33
C ILE A 149 0.23 14.08 11.54
N LEU A 150 0.83 13.13 12.24
CA LEU A 150 2.28 12.95 12.32
C LEU A 150 2.67 11.72 11.49
N ILE A 151 3.54 11.88 10.51
CA ILE A 151 4.11 10.79 9.71
C ILE A 151 5.56 10.57 10.13
N LEU A 152 5.87 9.36 10.59
CA LEU A 152 7.23 8.95 10.95
C LEU A 152 7.90 8.32 9.72
N GLY A 153 9.00 8.91 9.28
CA GLY A 153 9.77 8.49 8.11
C GLY A 153 9.71 9.49 6.95
N ALA A 154 10.63 9.32 6.00
CA ALA A 154 10.67 10.09 4.75
C ALA A 154 10.98 9.18 3.54
N GLY A 155 10.40 7.97 3.55
CA GLY A 155 10.52 7.00 2.46
C GLY A 155 9.40 7.12 1.43
N GLY A 156 9.33 6.16 0.50
CA GLY A 156 8.24 6.10 -0.49
C GLY A 156 6.85 5.99 0.15
N ALA A 157 6.72 5.17 1.19
CA ALA A 157 5.49 5.03 1.97
C ALA A 157 5.08 6.36 2.64
N SER A 158 6.04 7.06 3.26
CA SER A 158 5.80 8.37 3.88
C SER A 158 5.36 9.43 2.85
N ARG A 159 5.96 9.44 1.66
CA ARG A 159 5.56 10.34 0.57
C ARG A 159 4.13 10.08 0.11
N ALA A 160 3.78 8.81 -0.13
CA ALA A 160 2.43 8.43 -0.53
C ALA A 160 1.39 8.78 0.55
N ALA A 161 1.71 8.50 1.82
CA ALA A 161 0.87 8.86 2.95
C ALA A 161 0.65 10.38 3.06
N ALA A 162 1.73 11.16 2.99
CA ALA A 162 1.66 12.62 3.08
C ALA A 162 0.84 13.21 1.92
N ALA A 163 1.07 12.74 0.69
CA ALA A 163 0.30 13.17 -0.48
C ALA A 163 -1.18 12.85 -0.32
N GLN A 164 -1.53 11.64 0.15
CA GLN A 164 -2.92 11.28 0.41
C GLN A 164 -3.53 12.16 1.50
N CYS A 165 -2.84 12.39 2.61
CA CYS A 165 -3.34 13.23 3.70
C CYS A 165 -3.67 14.65 3.21
N VAL A 166 -2.79 15.22 2.38
CA VAL A 166 -2.99 16.54 1.78
C VAL A 166 -4.20 16.53 0.81
N GLU A 167 -4.32 15.52 -0.04
CA GLU A 167 -5.42 15.37 -0.99
C GLU A 167 -6.78 15.18 -0.31
N SER A 168 -6.83 14.37 0.76
CA SER A 168 -8.03 14.12 1.55
C SER A 168 -8.43 15.30 2.44
N GLY A 169 -7.67 16.41 2.42
CA GLY A 169 -8.00 17.62 3.17
C GLY A 169 -7.68 17.54 4.66
N ALA A 170 -6.58 16.88 5.03
CA ALA A 170 -6.04 16.96 6.39
C ALA A 170 -5.82 18.43 6.81
N ASN A 171 -5.98 18.71 8.11
CA ASN A 171 -5.73 20.04 8.66
C ASN A 171 -4.24 20.35 8.71
N SER A 172 -3.44 19.38 9.17
CA SER A 172 -1.99 19.50 9.21
C SER A 172 -1.29 18.15 9.05
N VAL A 173 -0.10 18.18 8.43
CA VAL A 173 0.79 17.03 8.27
C VAL A 173 2.19 17.42 8.74
N LEU A 174 2.64 16.81 9.83
CA LEU A 174 3.99 16.90 10.33
C LEU A 174 4.78 15.67 9.89
N ILE A 175 5.87 15.84 9.15
CA ILE A 175 6.73 14.74 8.71
C ILE A 175 7.99 14.73 9.57
N ALA A 176 8.18 13.68 10.35
CA ALA A 176 9.34 13.52 11.21
C ALA A 176 10.30 12.48 10.64
N ASN A 177 11.59 12.81 10.54
CA ASN A 177 12.60 11.86 10.08
C ASN A 177 13.97 12.12 10.72
N ARG A 178 14.79 11.06 10.87
CA ARG A 178 16.18 11.18 11.34
C ARG A 178 17.01 12.14 10.50
N THR A 179 16.80 12.13 9.18
CA THR A 179 17.40 13.10 8.26
C THR A 179 16.34 14.12 7.86
N VAL A 180 16.27 15.25 8.57
CA VAL A 180 15.25 16.28 8.39
C VAL A 180 15.13 16.76 6.94
N ALA A 181 16.26 16.92 6.23
CA ALA A 181 16.28 17.32 4.83
C ALA A 181 15.40 16.44 3.91
N LYS A 182 15.31 15.12 4.17
CA LYS A 182 14.44 14.23 3.39
C LYS A 182 12.95 14.51 3.65
N ALA A 183 12.58 14.82 4.89
CA ALA A 183 11.22 15.19 5.24
C ALA A 183 10.86 16.56 4.65
N GLN A 184 11.80 17.52 4.69
CA GLN A 184 11.65 18.85 4.08
C GLN A 184 11.35 18.75 2.58
N THR A 185 12.09 17.90 1.84
CA THR A 185 11.82 17.66 0.41
C THR A 185 10.40 17.17 0.15
N ILE A 186 9.83 16.33 1.02
CA ILE A 186 8.44 15.86 0.87
C ILE A 186 7.47 17.01 1.19
N ALA A 187 7.69 17.73 2.28
CA ALA A 187 6.85 18.85 2.70
C ALA A 187 6.80 19.96 1.63
N GLU A 188 7.95 20.39 1.11
CA GLU A 188 8.06 21.42 0.06
C GLU A 188 7.34 21.02 -1.22
N ALA A 189 7.45 19.75 -1.64
CA ALA A 189 6.80 19.23 -2.84
C ALA A 189 5.27 19.24 -2.73
N LEU A 190 4.71 19.20 -1.52
CA LEU A 190 3.28 19.11 -1.26
C LEU A 190 2.68 20.41 -0.70
N ALA A 191 3.51 21.42 -0.39
CA ALA A 191 3.07 22.68 0.22
C ALA A 191 2.31 23.60 -0.76
N THR A 192 2.45 23.42 -2.06
CA THR A 192 1.83 24.29 -3.06
C THR A 192 0.40 23.85 -3.37
N GLY A 193 -0.56 24.78 -3.33
CA GLY A 193 -1.92 24.54 -3.80
C GLY A 193 -2.82 23.80 -2.79
N THR A 194 -2.42 23.71 -1.52
CA THR A 194 -3.21 23.10 -0.44
C THR A 194 -3.47 24.09 0.70
N SER A 195 -4.57 23.87 1.43
CA SER A 195 -4.85 24.52 2.72
C SER A 195 -4.30 23.74 3.91
N CYS A 196 -3.77 22.53 3.69
CA CYS A 196 -3.14 21.71 4.72
C CYS A 196 -1.81 22.33 5.16
N GLU A 197 -1.62 22.52 6.47
CA GLU A 197 -0.34 22.95 7.01
C GLU A 197 0.65 21.77 6.97
N ILE A 198 1.63 21.81 6.08
CA ILE A 198 2.65 20.76 5.98
C ILE A 198 4.02 21.25 6.43
N ARG A 199 4.62 20.51 7.38
CA ARG A 199 5.93 20.85 7.97
C ARG A 199 6.78 19.60 8.15
N ALA A 200 8.08 19.83 8.31
CA ALA A 200 9.06 18.77 8.54
C ALA A 200 9.86 19.06 9.81
N VAL A 201 10.18 18.02 10.57
CA VAL A 201 10.90 18.12 11.84
C VAL A 201 11.88 16.96 12.02
N SER A 202 12.85 17.11 12.93
CA SER A 202 13.65 15.98 13.41
C SER A 202 12.80 15.03 14.23
N ILE A 203 13.13 13.75 14.18
CA ILE A 203 12.43 12.73 14.96
C ILE A 203 12.41 13.05 16.46
N ASP A 204 13.51 13.59 16.98
CA ASP A 204 13.68 13.93 18.40
C ASP A 204 12.80 15.10 18.88
N ALA A 205 12.31 15.94 17.97
CA ALA A 205 11.44 17.08 18.29
C ALA A 205 9.99 16.83 17.88
N ALA A 206 9.69 15.66 17.33
CA ALA A 206 8.36 15.37 16.79
C ALA A 206 7.28 15.37 17.88
N ALA A 207 7.54 14.73 19.02
CA ALA A 207 6.58 14.62 20.11
C ALA A 207 6.15 15.98 20.70
N ASP A 208 7.09 16.93 20.78
CA ASP A 208 6.83 18.29 21.30
C ASP A 208 5.87 19.10 20.42
N GLU A 209 5.70 18.71 19.16
CA GLU A 209 4.86 19.39 18.17
C GLU A 209 3.52 18.69 17.92
N VAL A 210 3.25 17.58 18.62
CA VAL A 210 2.02 16.81 18.49
C VAL A 210 0.96 17.36 19.44
N ALA A 211 -0.27 17.54 18.94
CA ALA A 211 -1.43 17.86 19.76
C ALA A 211 -2.20 16.58 20.15
N PRO A 212 -2.99 16.60 21.25
CA PRO A 212 -3.92 15.51 21.56
C PRO A 212 -4.84 15.18 20.38
N GLY A 213 -5.14 13.90 20.19
CA GLY A 213 -5.99 13.43 19.08
C GLY A 213 -5.29 13.32 17.72
N THR A 214 -3.98 13.60 17.64
CA THR A 214 -3.20 13.44 16.40
C THR A 214 -3.14 11.98 15.97
N LEU A 215 -3.30 11.75 14.67
CA LEU A 215 -3.03 10.45 14.05
C LEU A 215 -1.52 10.32 13.81
N VAL A 216 -0.87 9.38 14.50
CA VAL A 216 0.55 9.09 14.36
C VAL A 216 0.72 7.86 13.47
N ILE A 217 1.33 8.05 12.30
CA ILE A 217 1.51 7.03 11.27
C ILE A 217 2.98 6.62 11.22
N ASN A 218 3.31 5.39 11.63
CA ASN A 218 4.60 4.79 11.34
C ASN A 218 4.67 4.37 9.87
N ALA A 219 5.42 5.11 9.07
CA ALA A 219 5.70 4.82 7.66
C ALA A 219 7.18 4.42 7.46
N THR A 220 7.85 3.98 8.53
CA THR A 220 9.21 3.43 8.50
C THR A 220 9.19 1.90 8.41
N SER A 221 10.38 1.30 8.29
CA SER A 221 10.56 -0.14 8.43
C SER A 221 10.86 -0.58 9.88
N LEU A 222 10.89 0.34 10.85
CA LEU A 222 11.21 0.03 12.24
C LEU A 222 10.05 -0.75 12.87
N GLY A 223 10.33 -1.97 13.30
CA GLY A 223 9.37 -2.92 13.84
C GLY A 223 9.18 -4.16 12.96
N LEU A 224 9.87 -4.24 11.80
CA LEU A 224 9.93 -5.45 10.99
C LEU A 224 10.86 -6.50 11.60
N ALA A 225 11.97 -6.07 12.22
CA ALA A 225 12.81 -6.94 13.04
C ALA A 225 12.38 -6.86 14.51
N GLU A 226 12.55 -7.97 15.25
CA GLU A 226 12.15 -8.02 16.66
C GLU A 226 12.97 -7.06 17.53
N GLU A 227 14.23 -6.86 17.15
CA GLU A 227 15.19 -5.97 17.79
C GLU A 227 15.11 -4.51 17.33
N ASP A 228 14.24 -4.18 16.37
CA ASP A 228 14.10 -2.80 15.92
C ASP A 228 13.56 -1.91 17.05
N PRO A 229 14.12 -0.71 17.24
CA PRO A 229 13.59 0.26 18.18
C PRO A 229 12.22 0.78 17.71
N MET A 230 11.45 1.37 18.63
CA MET A 230 10.27 2.14 18.24
C MET A 230 10.67 3.35 17.37
N PRO A 231 9.84 3.76 16.41
CA PRO A 231 10.11 4.92 15.57
C PRO A 231 10.06 6.24 16.35
N ILE A 232 9.36 6.26 17.50
CA ILE A 232 9.28 7.35 18.46
C ILE A 232 8.96 6.77 19.84
N GLU A 233 9.36 7.45 20.91
CA GLU A 233 8.98 7.08 22.28
C GLU A 233 7.50 7.40 22.51
N VAL A 234 6.68 6.35 22.67
CA VAL A 234 5.22 6.49 22.87
C VAL A 234 4.88 7.20 24.19
N SER A 235 5.81 7.20 25.16
CA SER A 235 5.67 7.97 26.40
C SER A 235 5.60 9.47 26.21
N ASP A 236 6.15 9.96 25.11
CA ASP A 236 6.30 11.39 24.86
C ASP A 236 5.11 11.92 24.06
N LEU A 237 4.28 11.04 23.51
CA LEU A 237 3.07 11.40 22.80
C LEU A 237 1.98 11.90 23.78
N PRO A 238 1.22 12.94 23.42
CA PRO A 238 0.07 13.38 24.19
C PRO A 238 -1.03 12.32 24.26
N GLU A 239 -1.87 12.41 25.29
CA GLU A 239 -3.05 11.54 25.42
C GLU A 239 -3.97 11.60 24.18
N GLN A 240 -4.74 10.53 23.97
CA GLN A 240 -5.76 10.41 22.92
C GLN A 240 -5.21 10.41 21.48
N CYS A 241 -3.89 10.36 21.28
CA CYS A 241 -3.33 10.07 19.95
C CYS A 241 -3.84 8.72 19.41
N LEU A 242 -3.84 8.58 18.10
CA LEU A 242 -4.22 7.34 17.42
C LEU A 242 -2.97 6.80 16.74
N LEU A 243 -2.60 5.57 17.01
CA LEU A 243 -1.35 5.01 16.48
C LEU A 243 -1.66 4.05 15.33
N TYR A 244 -1.16 4.37 14.16
CA TYR A 244 -1.27 3.55 12.97
C TYR A 244 0.12 3.11 12.52
N ASP A 245 0.33 1.81 12.36
CA ASP A 245 1.57 1.28 11.78
C ASP A 245 1.29 0.74 10.39
N MET A 246 2.05 1.16 9.37
CA MET A 246 1.92 0.59 8.02
C MET A 246 2.43 -0.85 7.96
N ILE A 247 3.17 -1.30 8.96
CA ILE A 247 3.57 -2.69 9.13
C ILE A 247 2.34 -3.51 9.55
N TYR A 248 2.13 -4.65 8.88
CA TYR A 248 1.07 -5.61 9.22
C TYR A 248 1.60 -6.98 9.67
N ASN A 249 2.89 -7.23 9.48
CA ASN A 249 3.57 -8.44 9.91
C ASN A 249 4.94 -8.06 10.46
N PRO A 250 5.17 -8.16 11.78
CA PRO A 250 4.30 -8.76 12.80
C PRO A 250 2.97 -8.00 13.01
N GLU A 251 1.96 -8.67 13.57
CA GLU A 251 0.62 -8.07 13.82
C GLU A 251 0.71 -6.85 14.75
N GLN A 252 1.57 -6.92 15.76
CA GLN A 252 1.86 -5.82 16.68
C GLN A 252 3.36 -5.59 16.76
N THR A 253 3.81 -4.48 16.18
CA THR A 253 5.17 -3.95 16.34
C THR A 253 5.39 -3.47 17.79
N PRO A 254 6.65 -3.27 18.23
CA PRO A 254 6.93 -2.66 19.53
C PRO A 254 6.18 -1.33 19.75
N PHE A 255 6.06 -0.52 18.68
CA PHE A 255 5.31 0.74 18.67
C PHE A 255 3.83 0.56 19.03
N LEU A 256 3.14 -0.35 18.35
CA LEU A 256 1.73 -0.61 18.62
C LEU A 256 1.52 -1.28 19.98
N ARG A 257 2.42 -2.18 20.39
CA ARG A 257 2.35 -2.85 21.68
C ARG A 257 2.44 -1.85 22.84
N GLU A 258 3.39 -0.93 22.79
CA GLU A 258 3.53 0.12 23.80
C GLU A 258 2.32 1.07 23.80
N GLY A 259 1.82 1.40 22.60
CA GLY A 259 0.57 2.14 22.43
C GLY A 259 -0.62 1.51 23.17
N MET A 260 -0.83 0.22 22.94
CA MET A 260 -1.88 -0.55 23.57
C MET A 260 -1.73 -0.60 25.09
N LEU A 261 -0.51 -0.82 25.61
CA LEU A 261 -0.24 -0.85 27.05
C LEU A 261 -0.56 0.48 27.74
N ARG A 262 -0.45 1.59 27.01
CA ARG A 262 -0.79 2.95 27.47
C ARG A 262 -2.25 3.35 27.21
N GLY A 263 -3.03 2.49 26.56
CA GLY A 263 -4.45 2.75 26.27
C GLY A 263 -4.69 3.62 25.04
N TYR A 264 -3.71 3.80 24.15
CA TYR A 264 -3.95 4.44 22.85
C TYR A 264 -4.76 3.51 21.94
N PRO A 265 -5.71 4.04 21.15
CA PRO A 265 -6.26 3.30 20.03
C PRO A 265 -5.17 3.00 19.01
N ILE A 266 -5.07 1.73 18.60
CA ILE A 266 -4.03 1.23 17.70
C ILE A 266 -4.62 0.52 16.49
N SER A 267 -3.91 0.56 15.37
CA SER A 267 -4.18 -0.30 14.22
C SER A 267 -2.91 -0.53 13.38
N ASN A 268 -2.85 -1.68 12.70
CA ASN A 268 -1.73 -2.08 11.87
C ASN A 268 -2.04 -1.94 10.36
N GLY A 269 -1.06 -2.30 9.53
CA GLY A 269 -1.10 -2.08 8.09
C GLY A 269 -2.05 -3.01 7.32
N LEU A 270 -2.68 -3.99 7.99
CA LEU A 270 -3.46 -5.01 7.30
C LEU A 270 -4.65 -4.39 6.58
N GLY A 271 -5.31 -3.41 7.22
CA GLY A 271 -6.40 -2.67 6.60
C GLY A 271 -5.96 -1.95 5.31
N MET A 272 -4.78 -1.32 5.33
CA MET A 272 -4.26 -0.63 4.15
C MET A 272 -3.99 -1.61 3.02
N LEU A 273 -3.39 -2.77 3.31
CA LEU A 273 -3.16 -3.83 2.33
C LEU A 273 -4.46 -4.34 1.70
N VAL A 274 -5.51 -4.53 2.50
CA VAL A 274 -6.82 -4.97 2.01
C VAL A 274 -7.46 -3.89 1.13
N HIS A 275 -7.54 -2.65 1.61
CA HIS A 275 -8.24 -1.58 0.89
C HIS A 275 -7.53 -1.14 -0.39
N GLN A 276 -6.19 -1.16 -0.43
CA GLN A 276 -5.47 -0.94 -1.70
C GLN A 276 -5.75 -2.07 -2.72
N GLY A 277 -5.92 -3.30 -2.22
CA GLY A 277 -6.22 -4.48 -3.04
C GLY A 277 -7.63 -4.44 -3.60
N VAL A 278 -8.60 -4.04 -2.77
CA VAL A 278 -9.97 -3.73 -3.16
C VAL A 278 -9.95 -2.74 -4.32
N ARG A 279 -9.31 -1.58 -4.13
CA ARG A 279 -9.28 -0.53 -5.14
C ARG A 279 -8.64 -0.99 -6.46
N SER A 280 -7.56 -1.76 -6.37
CA SER A 280 -6.91 -2.33 -7.57
C SER A 280 -7.87 -3.24 -8.35
N LEU A 281 -8.60 -4.11 -7.65
CA LEU A 281 -9.56 -5.02 -8.28
C LEU A 281 -10.78 -4.28 -8.84
N GLU A 282 -11.26 -3.23 -8.18
CA GLU A 282 -12.33 -2.37 -8.72
C GLU A 282 -11.91 -1.71 -10.04
N ILE A 283 -10.67 -1.19 -10.10
CA ILE A 283 -10.11 -0.58 -11.31
C ILE A 283 -10.10 -1.60 -12.47
N TRP A 284 -9.68 -2.83 -12.23
CA TRP A 284 -9.60 -3.85 -13.28
C TRP A 284 -10.96 -4.39 -13.71
N SER A 285 -11.83 -4.65 -12.74
CA SER A 285 -13.12 -5.34 -12.94
C SER A 285 -14.28 -4.42 -13.30
N GLY A 286 -14.19 -3.13 -12.98
CA GLY A 286 -15.32 -2.20 -13.09
C GLY A 286 -16.50 -2.57 -12.19
N ARG A 287 -16.25 -3.29 -11.10
CA ARG A 287 -17.23 -3.71 -10.09
C ARG A 287 -16.83 -3.20 -8.72
N GLU A 288 -17.80 -3.00 -7.85
CA GLU A 288 -17.57 -2.77 -6.43
C GLU A 288 -17.05 -4.08 -5.79
N VAL A 289 -16.01 -3.99 -4.97
CA VAL A 289 -15.35 -5.15 -4.36
C VAL A 289 -15.44 -5.08 -2.84
N SER A 290 -15.98 -6.11 -2.21
CA SER A 290 -16.03 -6.18 -0.75
C SER A 290 -14.66 -6.51 -0.15
N ALA A 291 -14.23 -5.69 0.81
CA ALA A 291 -13.03 -5.92 1.61
C ALA A 291 -13.07 -7.23 2.45
N ARG A 292 -14.26 -7.78 2.71
CA ARG A 292 -14.45 -8.89 3.65
C ARG A 292 -13.69 -10.16 3.25
N ALA A 293 -13.85 -10.60 2.00
CA ALA A 293 -13.22 -11.83 1.51
C ALA A 293 -11.69 -11.70 1.47
N MET A 294 -11.21 -10.53 1.04
CA MET A 294 -9.79 -10.18 1.04
C MET A 294 -9.20 -10.24 2.46
N ARG A 295 -9.86 -9.58 3.42
CA ARG A 295 -9.44 -9.55 4.82
C ARG A 295 -9.34 -10.95 5.42
N SER A 296 -10.40 -11.75 5.31
CA SER A 296 -10.40 -13.12 5.85
C SER A 296 -9.31 -13.99 5.22
N ALA A 297 -9.02 -13.82 3.93
CA ALA A 297 -7.93 -14.54 3.28
C ALA A 297 -6.54 -14.10 3.78
N CYS A 298 -6.33 -12.80 4.00
CA CYS A 298 -5.09 -12.29 4.58
C CYS A 298 -4.88 -12.79 6.00
N GLU A 299 -5.89 -12.72 6.87
CA GLU A 299 -5.84 -13.19 8.26
C GLU A 299 -5.52 -14.69 8.31
N ALA A 300 -6.20 -15.51 7.49
CA ALA A 300 -5.93 -16.94 7.40
C ALA A 300 -4.50 -17.23 6.92
N THR A 301 -3.99 -16.45 5.95
CA THR A 301 -2.63 -16.61 5.42
C THR A 301 -1.57 -16.24 6.46
N LEU A 302 -1.80 -15.16 7.23
CA LEU A 302 -0.90 -14.73 8.29
C LEU A 302 -0.90 -15.73 9.45
N ALA A 303 -2.08 -16.21 9.87
CA ALA A 303 -2.19 -17.23 10.91
C ALA A 303 -1.50 -18.56 10.55
N ALA A 304 -1.43 -18.91 9.26
CA ALA A 304 -0.72 -20.10 8.79
C ALA A 304 0.81 -19.95 8.75
N ARG A 305 1.33 -18.72 8.87
CA ARG A 305 2.77 -18.42 8.86
C ARG A 305 3.36 -18.24 10.27
N SER A 306 2.50 -18.04 11.27
CA SER A 306 2.84 -17.89 12.69
C SER A 306 3.00 -19.24 13.38
#